data_AF-A0A319DXX5-F1
#
_entry.id   AF-A0A319DXX5-F1
#
_cell.length_a   1.000
_cell.length_b   1.000
_cell.length_c   1.000
_cell.angle_alpha   90.00
_cell.angle_beta   90.00
_cell.angle_gamma   90.00
#
_symmetry.space_group_name_H-M   'P 1'
#
loop_
_entity.id
_entity.type
_entity.pdbx_description
1 polymer ?
#
loop_
_entity_poly.entity_id
_entity_poly.type
_entity_poly.pdbx_seq_one_letter_code
_entity_poly.pdbx_strand_id
1 'polypeptide(L)'
;IMQNSPIDLICPRCLRGFPRSDVLYAHFRNKKKDPIHQRLNQRKTNFRNFLTYYNLALGELIRPEELPIDYHCFEWQYVLEHHRAESQR
;
A
#
# COMPACT_ATOMS: atom_id res chain seq x y z
N ILE A 1 -3.84 -27.30 5.58
CA ILE A 1 -3.43 -26.87 4.21
C ILE A 1 -3.80 -25.40 4.10
N MET A 2 -2.85 -24.48 4.29
CA MET A 2 -3.11 -23.05 4.13
C MET A 2 -3.26 -22.82 2.62
N GLN A 3 -4.47 -22.48 2.17
CA GLN A 3 -4.70 -22.17 0.78
C GLN A 3 -4.03 -20.84 0.48
N ASN A 4 -2.89 -20.89 -0.21
CA ASN A 4 -2.30 -19.76 -0.90
C ASN A 4 -3.31 -19.30 -1.97
N SER A 5 -4.30 -18.50 -1.57
CA SER A 5 -5.06 -17.72 -2.53
C SER A 5 -4.08 -16.69 -3.08
N PRO A 6 -3.78 -16.70 -4.40
CA PRO A 6 -2.95 -15.67 -4.98
C PRO A 6 -3.56 -14.31 -4.65
N ILE A 7 -2.70 -13.36 -4.30
CA ILE A 7 -3.12 -11.98 -4.10
C ILE A 7 -3.56 -11.47 -5.48
N ASP A 8 -4.87 -11.49 -5.73
CA ASP A 8 -5.43 -11.02 -7.01
C ASP A 8 -5.72 -9.53 -7.00
N LEU A 9 -5.73 -8.89 -5.83
CA LEU A 9 -6.18 -7.51 -5.67
C LEU A 9 -5.32 -6.73 -4.69
N ILE A 10 -5.00 -5.49 -5.04
CA ILE A 10 -4.22 -4.58 -4.22
C ILE A 10 -5.08 -3.35 -3.90
N CYS A 11 -5.07 -2.91 -2.64
CA CYS A 11 -5.64 -1.63 -2.28
C CYS A 11 -4.73 -0.50 -2.82
N PRO A 12 -5.21 0.40 -3.70
CA PRO A 12 -4.37 1.45 -4.27
C PRO A 12 -3.95 2.52 -3.25
N ARG A 13 -4.54 2.52 -2.04
CA ARG A 13 -4.23 3.51 -0.99
C ARG A 13 -3.18 3.03 -0.03
N CYS A 14 -3.24 1.76 0.41
CA CYS A 14 -2.33 1.19 1.39
C CYS A 14 -1.47 0.04 0.86
N LEU A 15 -1.57 -0.24 -0.45
CA LEU A 15 -0.81 -1.26 -1.18
C LEU A 15 -0.89 -2.68 -0.60
N ARG A 16 -1.84 -2.89 0.32
CA ARG A 16 -2.10 -4.19 0.93
C ARG A 16 -2.75 -5.12 -0.09
N GLY A 17 -2.25 -6.34 -0.17
CA GLY A 17 -2.81 -7.42 -0.95
C GLY A 17 -4.06 -8.02 -0.31
N PHE A 18 -5.03 -8.41 -1.14
CA PHE A 18 -6.27 -9.06 -0.76
C PHE A 18 -6.51 -10.26 -1.69
N PRO A 19 -6.96 -11.40 -1.13
CA PRO A 19 -7.23 -12.59 -1.92
C PRO A 19 -8.55 -12.53 -2.69
N ARG A 20 -9.48 -11.62 -2.32
CA ARG A 20 -10.83 -11.53 -2.88
C ARG A 20 -11.38 -10.11 -2.89
N SER A 21 -12.27 -9.83 -3.84
CA SER A 21 -12.86 -8.51 -4.06
C SER A 21 -13.77 -8.07 -2.91
N ASP A 22 -14.55 -8.98 -2.33
CA ASP A 22 -15.43 -8.68 -1.21
C ASP A 22 -14.65 -8.25 0.05
N VAL A 23 -13.49 -8.86 0.29
CA VAL A 23 -12.58 -8.49 1.38
C VAL A 23 -11.97 -7.10 1.12
N LEU A 24 -11.56 -6.81 -0.12
CA LEU A 24 -11.11 -5.48 -0.53
C LEU A 24 -12.22 -4.42 -0.39
N TYR A 25 -13.46 -4.74 -0.78
CA TYR A 25 -14.60 -3.83 -0.61
C TYR A 25 -14.97 -3.61 0.85
N ALA A 26 -14.89 -4.65 1.70
CA ALA A 26 -15.05 -4.50 3.14
C ALA A 26 -13.97 -3.58 3.74
N HIS A 27 -12.72 -3.73 3.27
CA HIS A 27 -11.60 -2.87 3.63
C HIS A 27 -11.88 -1.39 3.30
N PHE A 28 -12.39 -1.09 2.10
CA PHE A 28 -12.77 0.28 1.73
C PHE A 28 -13.92 0.86 2.56
N ARG A 29 -14.86 0.02 3.00
CA ARG A 29 -15.99 0.45 3.83
C ARG A 29 -15.56 0.76 5.27
N ASN A 30 -14.48 0.18 5.75
CA ASN A 30 -13.97 0.38 7.11
C ASN A 30 -13.09 1.66 7.25
N LYS A 31 -13.54 2.78 6.67
CA LYS A 31 -12.77 4.05 6.51
C LYS A 31 -12.22 4.64 7.81
N LYS A 32 -12.78 4.31 8.98
CA LYS A 32 -12.42 4.93 10.26
C LYS A 32 -11.30 4.22 11.03
N LYS A 33 -10.85 3.04 10.60
CA LYS A 33 -9.98 2.20 11.46
C LYS A 33 -8.66 1.76 10.87
N ASP A 34 -8.35 2.06 9.60
CA ASP A 34 -7.05 1.68 9.06
C ASP A 34 -6.00 2.77 9.38
N PRO A 35 -5.03 2.50 10.28
CA PRO A 35 -3.98 3.45 10.64
C PRO A 35 -3.05 3.73 9.44
N ILE A 36 -2.93 2.80 8.50
CA ILE A 36 -2.09 2.94 7.31
C ILE A 36 -2.71 3.96 6.37
N HIS A 37 -4.02 3.90 6.12
CA HIS A 37 -4.70 4.93 5.31
C HIS A 37 -4.55 6.34 5.89
N GLN A 38 -4.65 6.48 7.22
CA GLN A 38 -4.49 7.79 7.85
C GLN A 38 -3.08 8.34 7.67
N ARG A 39 -2.06 7.50 7.88
CA ARG A 39 -0.65 7.91 7.79
C ARG A 39 -0.20 8.15 6.36
N LEU A 40 -0.71 7.40 5.38
CA LEU A 40 -0.43 7.64 3.96
C LEU A 40 -1.10 8.91 3.42
N ASN A 41 -2.13 9.43 4.10
CA ASN A 41 -2.68 10.76 3.79
C ASN A 41 -1.83 11.91 4.36
N GLN A 42 -0.83 11.64 5.20
CA GLN A 42 -0.02 12.67 5.85
C GLN A 42 1.14 13.20 4.99
N ARG A 43 1.19 12.93 3.68
CA ARG A 43 2.30 13.39 2.81
C ARG A 43 2.62 14.89 2.99
N LYS A 44 1.59 15.74 3.06
CA LYS A 44 1.73 17.19 3.20
C LYS A 44 1.94 17.68 4.63
N THR A 45 1.47 16.93 5.63
CA THR A 45 1.47 17.37 7.04
C THR A 45 2.57 16.72 7.87
N ASN A 46 3.00 15.51 7.50
CA ASN A 46 4.07 14.75 8.14
C ASN A 46 4.69 13.78 7.12
N PHE A 47 5.56 14.32 6.27
CA PHE A 47 6.20 13.57 5.19
C PHE A 47 7.03 12.37 5.69
N ARG A 48 7.68 12.50 6.85
CA ARG A 48 8.45 11.41 7.48
C ARG A 48 7.56 10.21 7.79
N ASN A 49 6.40 10.45 8.42
CA ASN A 49 5.44 9.38 8.68
C ASN A 49 4.92 8.78 7.39
N PHE A 50 4.54 9.63 6.42
CA PHE A 50 4.12 9.15 5.11
C PHE A 50 5.14 8.18 4.50
N LEU A 51 6.41 8.57 4.40
CA LEU A 51 7.45 7.76 3.76
C LEU A 51 7.71 6.45 4.51
N THR A 52 7.74 6.48 5.85
CA THR A 52 7.90 5.27 6.66
C THR A 52 6.79 4.26 6.37
N TYR A 53 5.53 4.69 6.37
CA TYR A 53 4.40 3.79 6.14
C TYR A 53 4.25 3.40 4.67
N TYR A 54 4.71 4.24 3.75
CA TYR A 54 4.73 3.95 2.32
C TYR A 54 5.73 2.83 2.00
N ASN A 55 6.95 2.91 2.53
CA ASN A 55 7.95 1.85 2.40
C ASN A 55 7.50 0.53 3.04
N LEU A 56 6.83 0.60 4.21
CA LEU A 56 6.22 -0.58 4.83
C LEU A 56 5.12 -1.21 3.96
N ALA A 57 4.32 -0.39 3.29
CA ALA A 57 3.24 -0.85 2.41
C ALA A 57 3.77 -1.46 1.10
N LEU A 58 4.86 -0.92 0.56
CA LEU A 58 5.53 -1.45 -0.63
C LEU A 58 6.36 -2.71 -0.37
N GLY A 59 6.84 -2.91 0.87
CA GLY A 59 7.84 -3.93 1.15
C GLY A 59 9.23 -3.58 0.63
N GLU A 60 9.47 -2.30 0.29
CA GLU A 60 10.74 -1.81 -0.25
C GLU A 60 11.11 -0.46 0.38
N LEU A 61 12.41 -0.23 0.56
CA LEU A 61 12.93 1.03 1.09
C LEU A 61 13.17 2.02 -0.06
N ILE A 62 12.19 2.88 -0.32
CA ILE A 62 12.35 3.97 -1.29
C ILE A 62 12.89 5.21 -0.60
N ARG A 63 13.87 5.85 -1.23
CA ARG A 63 14.43 7.12 -0.75
C ARG A 63 13.48 8.28 -1.08
N PRO A 64 13.42 9.34 -0.25
CA PRO A 64 12.59 10.51 -0.54
C PRO A 64 12.77 11.08 -1.95
N GLU A 65 14.00 11.07 -2.46
CA GLU A 65 14.39 11.67 -3.74
C GLU A 65 13.97 10.82 -4.95
N GLU A 66 13.74 9.53 -4.73
CA GLU A 66 13.32 8.56 -5.74
C GLU A 66 11.79 8.45 -5.82
N LEU A 67 11.08 9.10 -4.89
CA LEU A 67 9.64 9.04 -4.80
C LEU A 67 9.00 9.99 -5.84
N PRO A 68 8.09 9.48 -6.70
CA PRO A 68 7.35 10.32 -7.61
C PRO A 68 6.56 11.43 -6.91
N ILE A 69 6.42 12.55 -7.62
CA ILE A 69 5.71 13.74 -7.15
C ILE A 69 4.21 13.42 -7.01
N ASP A 70 3.58 13.99 -5.97
CA ASP A 70 2.13 13.93 -5.72
C ASP A 70 1.48 12.54 -5.68
N TYR A 71 0.54 12.25 -6.57
CA TYR A 71 -0.19 10.98 -6.57
C TYR A 71 0.49 9.92 -7.45
N HIS A 72 1.55 10.28 -8.19
CA HIS A 72 2.23 9.36 -9.11
C HIS A 72 2.87 8.17 -8.38
N CYS A 73 3.21 8.31 -7.10
CA CYS A 73 3.70 7.19 -6.30
C CYS A 73 2.60 6.13 -6.06
N PHE A 74 1.32 6.47 -6.19
CA PHE A 74 0.22 5.51 -6.10
C PHE A 74 -0.25 5.00 -7.46
N GLU A 75 0.40 5.39 -8.56
CA GLU A 75 0.08 4.86 -9.87
C GLU A 75 0.47 3.39 -9.97
N TRP A 76 -0.39 2.62 -10.62
CA TRP A 76 -0.26 1.17 -10.68
C TRP A 76 1.08 0.72 -11.29
N GLN A 77 1.61 1.47 -12.27
CA GLN A 77 2.88 1.15 -12.93
C GLN A 77 4.04 1.22 -11.92
N TYR A 78 4.13 2.33 -11.20
CA TYR A 78 5.15 2.55 -10.19
C TYR A 78 5.04 1.55 -9.04
N VAL A 79 3.80 1.33 -8.55
CA VAL A 79 3.54 0.37 -7.49
C VAL A 79 3.94 -1.04 -7.93
N LEU A 80 3.53 -1.52 -9.11
CA LEU A 80 3.89 -2.88 -9.54
C LEU A 80 5.40 -3.07 -9.74
N GLU A 81 6.12 -2.03 -10.14
CA GLU A 81 7.57 -2.08 -10.30
C GLU A 81 8.31 -2.22 -8.95
N HIS A 82 7.78 -1.61 -7.88
CA HIS A 82 8.45 -1.52 -6.57
C HIS A 82 7.74 -2.31 -5.45
N HIS A 83 6.57 -2.89 -5.74
CA HIS A 83 5.81 -3.67 -4.76
C HIS A 83 6.43 -5.05 -4.67
N ARG A 84 7.22 -5.25 -3.61
CA ARG A 84 7.59 -6.58 -3.18
C ARG A 84 6.43 -7.11 -2.37
N ALA A 85 5.46 -7.70 -3.07
CA ALA A 85 4.47 -8.54 -2.42
C ALA A 85 5.20 -9.45 -1.42
N GLU A 86 4.66 -9.61 -0.20
CA GLU A 86 5.11 -10.65 0.73
C GLU A 86 4.85 -12.03 0.11
N SER A 87 5.57 -12.39 -0.94
CA SER A 87 5.57 -13.69 -1.60
C SER A 87 6.48 -14.68 -0.88
N GLN A 88 6.88 -14.42 0.36
CA GLN A 88 7.72 -15.30 1.16
C GLN A 88 7.49 -15.18 2.67
N ARG A 89 6.30 -15.57 3.16
CA ARG A 89 6.17 -16.14 4.52
C ARG A 89 5.11 -17.24 4.55
#